data_AF-A0A973AWF2-F1
#
_entry.id   AF-A0A973AWF2-F1
#
_cell.length_a   1.000
_cell.length_b   1.000
_cell.length_c   1.000
_cell.angle_alpha   90.00
_cell.angle_beta   90.00
_cell.angle_gamma   90.00
#
_symmetry.space_group_name_H-M   'P 1'
#
loop_
_entity.id
_entity.type
_entity.pdbx_description
1 polymer ?
#
loop_
_entity_poly.entity_id
_entity_poly.type
_entity_poly.pdbx_seq_one_letter_code
_entity_poly.pdbx_strand_id
1 'polypeptide(L)'
;MPPMRKPASRTTRRPVSRKSPGFQPHLEPLEPRLALAVSQSYGTWSITGDADPAHPNDTILVDRSPTNAAHLRATINGVVVGTILESKVKTIRIVGGAGDDTITINIPGNTRIKTQIYGNVGNDTIHGGDGSDSINGGPGNDK
;
A
#
# COMPACT_ATOMS: atom_id res chain seq x y z
N MET A 1 69.12 -32.91 -51.93
CA MET A 1 68.38 -34.16 -51.67
C MET A 1 67.03 -33.83 -51.03
N PRO A 2 65.89 -34.30 -51.59
CA PRO A 2 64.58 -34.43 -50.91
C PRO A 2 64.56 -35.74 -50.05
N PRO A 3 63.50 -36.21 -49.33
CA PRO A 3 62.06 -35.89 -49.48
C PRO A 3 61.13 -35.85 -48.21
N MET A 4 59.91 -35.33 -48.43
CA MET A 4 58.55 -35.79 -48.04
C MET A 4 58.24 -36.48 -46.68
N ARG A 5 57.24 -35.96 -45.94
CA ARG A 5 55.83 -36.47 -45.90
C ARG A 5 54.94 -35.71 -44.89
N LYS A 6 53.70 -35.40 -45.31
CA LYS A 6 52.53 -34.93 -44.50
C LYS A 6 51.89 -36.13 -43.72
N PRO A 7 51.01 -35.97 -42.71
CA PRO A 7 49.58 -35.57 -42.88
C PRO A 7 49.00 -34.70 -41.72
N ALA A 8 48.12 -33.73 -41.98
CA ALA A 8 46.64 -33.75 -42.03
C ALA A 8 45.88 -33.55 -40.69
N SER A 9 44.97 -32.56 -40.74
CA SER A 9 43.66 -32.44 -40.07
C SER A 9 43.56 -32.30 -38.55
N ARG A 10 43.13 -31.10 -38.11
CA ARG A 10 41.81 -30.97 -37.45
C ARG A 10 41.35 -29.52 -37.33
N THR A 11 40.21 -29.26 -37.94
CA THR A 11 39.37 -28.08 -37.79
C THR A 11 38.80 -28.00 -36.38
N THR A 12 39.02 -26.91 -35.64
CA THR A 12 38.11 -26.48 -34.56
C THR A 12 38.23 -24.97 -34.30
N ARG A 13 37.25 -24.24 -34.85
CA ARG A 13 36.42 -23.17 -34.24
C ARG A 13 37.07 -22.17 -33.25
N ARG A 14 36.96 -20.88 -33.63
CA ARG A 14 36.92 -19.61 -32.84
C ARG A 14 36.32 -19.74 -31.42
N PRO A 15 36.59 -18.85 -30.43
CA PRO A 15 36.69 -17.39 -30.59
C PRO A 15 37.69 -16.61 -29.69
N VAL A 16 37.74 -15.30 -29.93
CA VAL A 16 38.54 -14.26 -29.27
C VAL A 16 38.15 -14.07 -27.80
N SER A 17 39.15 -14.06 -26.92
CA SER A 17 39.04 -13.66 -25.52
C SER A 17 39.04 -12.14 -25.40
N ARG A 18 38.00 -11.57 -24.78
CA ARG A 18 38.04 -10.22 -24.19
C ARG A 18 37.68 -10.31 -22.72
N LYS A 19 38.69 -10.03 -21.89
CA LYS A 19 38.59 -9.85 -20.44
C LYS A 19 37.73 -8.63 -20.10
N SER A 20 37.04 -8.78 -18.98
CA SER A 20 36.01 -7.95 -18.35
C SER A 20 36.45 -6.53 -17.95
N PRO A 21 35.46 -5.65 -17.71
CA PRO A 21 35.47 -4.90 -16.44
C PRO A 21 34.13 -4.96 -15.69
N GLY A 22 34.20 -5.18 -14.38
CA GLY A 22 33.24 -4.71 -13.37
C GLY A 22 31.85 -5.34 -13.34
N PHE A 23 31.65 -6.30 -12.42
CA PHE A 23 30.31 -6.70 -11.97
C PHE A 23 29.73 -5.61 -11.06
N GLN A 24 28.77 -4.83 -11.55
CA GLN A 24 27.81 -4.12 -10.71
C GLN A 24 26.57 -5.03 -10.60
N PRO A 25 26.21 -5.56 -9.41
CA PRO A 25 24.94 -6.23 -9.26
C PRO A 25 23.83 -5.18 -9.32
N HIS A 26 23.29 -4.96 -10.51
CA HIS A 26 21.94 -4.42 -10.64
C HIS A 26 21.02 -5.56 -10.22
N LEU A 27 20.53 -5.50 -8.98
CA LEU A 27 19.47 -6.39 -8.52
C LEU A 27 18.21 -5.93 -9.28
N GLU A 28 17.96 -6.52 -10.44
CA GLU A 28 16.62 -6.48 -11.04
C GLU A 28 15.74 -7.36 -10.14
N PRO A 29 14.76 -6.82 -9.41
CA PRO A 29 13.84 -7.66 -8.67
C PRO A 29 12.92 -8.40 -9.67
N LEU A 30 12.82 -9.71 -9.43
CA LEU A 30 12.04 -10.69 -10.15
C LEU A 30 10.56 -10.28 -10.27
N GLU A 31 10.07 -10.16 -11.49
CA GLU A 31 8.63 -10.33 -11.77
C GLU A 31 8.41 -11.58 -12.65
N PRO A 32 7.77 -12.62 -12.13
CA PRO A 32 6.93 -13.46 -12.95
C PRO A 32 5.47 -13.36 -12.50
N ARG A 33 4.65 -12.84 -13.41
CA ARG A 33 3.19 -12.73 -13.35
C ARG A 33 2.51 -14.10 -13.18
N LEU A 34 1.84 -14.32 -12.05
CA LEU A 34 0.72 -15.26 -11.78
C LEU A 34 0.16 -14.80 -10.42
N ALA A 35 -0.99 -14.16 -10.26
CA ALA A 35 -2.30 -14.51 -10.77
C ALA A 35 -3.21 -13.27 -10.82
N LEU A 36 -4.15 -13.31 -11.77
CA LEU A 36 -5.36 -12.52 -11.76
C LEU A 36 -6.19 -12.87 -10.52
N ALA A 37 -5.97 -12.15 -9.42
CA ALA A 37 -6.92 -11.98 -8.34
C ALA A 37 -6.74 -10.59 -7.73
N VAL A 38 -6.59 -9.58 -8.58
CA VAL A 38 -6.98 -8.22 -8.18
C VAL A 38 -8.49 -8.27 -8.06
N SER A 39 -9.00 -8.75 -6.93
CA SER A 39 -10.23 -8.19 -6.38
C SER A 39 -9.87 -6.74 -6.09
N GLN A 40 -9.90 -5.91 -7.13
CA GLN A 40 -9.96 -4.48 -6.99
C GLN A 40 -11.19 -4.28 -6.12
N SER A 41 -11.00 -4.06 -4.82
CA SER A 41 -12.11 -3.66 -3.97
C SER A 41 -12.51 -2.29 -4.51
N TYR A 42 -13.50 -2.30 -5.41
CA TYR A 42 -13.76 -1.23 -6.36
C TYR A 42 -14.02 0.09 -5.62
N GLY A 43 -12.97 0.89 -5.46
CA GLY A 43 -13.00 2.15 -4.75
C GLY A 43 -13.17 2.04 -3.24
N THR A 44 -12.89 0.89 -2.61
CA THR A 44 -12.82 0.84 -1.14
C THR A 44 -11.41 1.12 -0.68
N TRP A 45 -11.23 2.15 0.14
CA TRP A 45 -9.96 2.44 0.80
C TRP A 45 -10.05 1.98 2.26
N SER A 46 -9.22 1.03 2.65
CA SER A 46 -9.20 0.48 4.01
C SER A 46 -8.11 1.13 4.84
N ILE A 47 -8.46 1.54 6.05
CA ILE A 47 -7.60 2.13 7.07
C ILE A 47 -7.84 1.33 8.34
N THR A 48 -6.77 0.97 9.03
CA THR A 48 -6.81 0.24 10.29
C THR A 48 -5.84 0.92 11.23
N GLY A 49 -6.27 1.11 12.48
CA GLY A 49 -5.44 1.61 13.58
C GLY A 49 -4.16 0.80 13.72
N ASP A 50 -3.19 1.38 14.42
CA ASP A 50 -1.94 0.68 14.61
C ASP A 50 -2.12 -0.47 15.62
N ALA A 51 -1.37 -1.56 15.42
CA ALA A 51 -1.54 -2.76 16.22
C ALA A 51 -0.62 -2.76 17.45
N ASP A 52 -0.22 -1.58 17.96
CA ASP A 52 0.69 -1.50 19.09
C ASP A 52 -0.04 -1.84 20.41
N PRO A 53 0.23 -2.99 21.03
CA PRO A 53 -0.40 -3.34 22.30
C PRO A 53 0.05 -2.44 23.46
N ALA A 54 1.16 -1.70 23.32
CA ALA A 54 1.61 -0.74 24.32
C ALA A 54 0.86 0.59 24.25
N HIS A 55 0.32 0.94 23.08
CA HIS A 55 -0.43 2.17 22.83
C HIS A 55 -1.69 1.86 22.02
N PRO A 56 -2.66 1.16 22.64
CA PRO A 56 -3.86 0.70 21.93
C PRO A 56 -4.73 1.84 21.38
N ASN A 57 -4.62 3.05 21.93
CA ASN A 57 -5.50 4.16 21.56
C ASN A 57 -4.98 4.86 20.30
N ASP A 58 -5.76 4.82 19.22
CA ASP A 58 -5.41 5.43 17.95
C ASP A 58 -6.10 6.78 17.71
N THR A 59 -5.39 7.71 17.10
CA THR A 59 -5.98 8.91 16.49
C THR A 59 -5.94 8.77 14.97
N ILE A 60 -7.10 8.47 14.37
CA ILE A 60 -7.27 8.26 12.93
C ILE A 60 -7.97 9.48 12.31
N LEU A 61 -7.26 10.20 11.45
CA LEU A 61 -7.79 11.33 10.69
C LEU A 61 -7.75 11.04 9.19
N VAL A 62 -8.89 11.21 8.52
CA VAL A 62 -8.96 11.25 7.06
C VAL A 62 -9.32 12.64 6.60
N ASP A 63 -8.44 13.27 5.82
CA ASP A 63 -8.63 14.63 5.31
C ASP A 63 -8.21 14.77 3.84
N ARG A 64 -8.55 15.89 3.21
CA ARG A 64 -7.93 16.26 1.92
C ARG A 64 -6.49 16.70 2.17
N SER A 65 -5.57 16.23 1.34
CA SER A 65 -4.16 16.61 1.44
C SER A 65 -4.01 18.13 1.29
N PRO A 66 -3.27 18.81 2.18
CA PRO A 66 -3.07 20.27 2.12
C PRO A 66 -2.25 20.69 0.89
N THR A 67 -1.47 19.79 0.32
CA THR A 67 -0.66 20.04 -0.89
C THR A 67 -1.39 19.72 -2.18
N ASN A 68 -2.48 18.94 -2.12
CA ASN A 68 -3.27 18.56 -3.29
C ASN A 68 -4.69 18.16 -2.88
N ALA A 69 -5.66 19.06 -3.11
CA ALA A 69 -7.05 18.84 -2.75
C ALA A 69 -7.73 17.68 -3.50
N ALA A 70 -7.15 17.18 -4.59
CA ALA A 70 -7.67 16.00 -5.29
C ALA A 70 -7.29 14.67 -4.59
N HIS A 71 -6.38 14.71 -3.61
CA HIS A 71 -5.97 13.55 -2.84
C HIS A 71 -6.55 13.59 -1.44
N LEU A 72 -7.05 12.45 -1.01
CA LEU A 72 -7.30 12.15 0.39
C LEU A 72 -6.03 11.61 1.03
N ARG A 73 -5.92 11.83 2.34
CA ARG A 73 -4.80 11.42 3.17
C ARG A 73 -5.35 10.82 4.46
N ALA A 74 -4.76 9.70 4.88
CA ALA A 74 -5.05 9.06 6.15
C ALA A 74 -3.84 9.25 7.06
N THR A 75 -4.10 9.69 8.27
CA THR A 75 -3.11 9.94 9.31
C THR A 75 -3.49 9.12 10.53
N ILE A 76 -2.53 8.36 11.07
CA ILE A 76 -2.68 7.60 12.31
C ILE A 76 -1.61 8.12 13.27
N ASN A 77 -2.01 8.56 14.46
CA ASN A 77 -1.10 9.06 15.49
C ASN A 77 -0.16 10.17 14.98
N GLY A 78 -0.65 11.01 14.06
CA GLY A 78 0.09 12.10 13.42
C GLY A 78 0.96 11.70 12.23
N VAL A 79 1.07 10.40 11.93
CA VAL A 79 1.85 9.86 10.81
C VAL A 79 0.96 9.57 9.62
N VAL A 80 1.36 10.03 8.43
CA VAL A 80 0.63 9.75 7.19
C VAL A 80 0.86 8.29 6.78
N VAL A 81 -0.19 7.49 6.83
CA VAL A 81 -0.14 6.06 6.48
C VAL A 81 -0.54 5.78 5.04
N GLY A 82 -1.22 6.72 4.38
CA GLY A 82 -1.62 6.56 3.00
C GLY A 82 -2.20 7.80 2.35
N THR A 83 -2.15 7.84 1.02
CA THR A 83 -2.82 8.85 0.20
C THR A 83 -3.49 8.18 -1.00
N ILE A 84 -4.61 8.73 -1.44
CA ILE A 84 -5.38 8.22 -2.58
C ILE A 84 -6.11 9.34 -3.29
N LEU A 85 -6.31 9.23 -4.60
CA LEU A 85 -7.16 10.16 -5.35
C LEU A 85 -8.61 10.06 -4.87
N GLU A 86 -9.22 11.18 -4.48
CA GLU A 86 -10.60 11.25 -4.00
C GLU A 86 -11.58 10.65 -5.01
N SER A 87 -11.34 10.88 -6.30
CA SER A 87 -12.15 10.35 -7.41
C SER A 87 -12.11 8.83 -7.55
N LYS A 88 -11.08 8.17 -7.01
CA LYS A 88 -10.95 6.70 -7.02
C LYS A 88 -11.65 6.05 -5.83
N VAL A 89 -11.98 6.82 -4.79
CA VAL A 89 -12.65 6.32 -3.58
C VAL A 89 -14.16 6.39 -3.74
N LYS A 90 -14.83 5.28 -3.45
CA LYS A 90 -16.28 5.12 -3.31
C LYS A 90 -16.66 4.84 -1.86
N THR A 91 -15.84 4.07 -1.16
CA THR A 91 -16.07 3.69 0.24
C THR A 91 -14.77 3.86 1.02
N ILE A 92 -14.83 4.44 2.21
CA ILE A 92 -13.73 4.42 3.18
C ILE A 92 -14.12 3.44 4.27
N ARG A 93 -13.28 2.44 4.51
CA ARG A 93 -13.44 1.50 5.60
C ARG A 93 -12.40 1.79 6.65
N ILE A 94 -12.82 2.13 7.86
CA ILE A 94 -11.95 2.41 9.00
C ILE A 94 -12.21 1.38 10.08
N VAL A 95 -11.13 0.85 10.64
CA VAL A 95 -11.15 -0.02 11.83
C VAL A 95 -10.26 0.66 12.86
N GLY A 96 -10.79 1.01 14.02
CA GLY A 96 -10.05 1.54 15.16
C GLY A 96 -9.09 0.48 15.66
N GLY A 97 -9.55 -0.42 16.53
CA GLY A 97 -8.68 -1.46 17.05
C GLY A 97 -9.14 -1.90 18.42
N ALA A 98 -8.20 -2.26 19.28
CA ALA A 98 -8.49 -2.30 20.70
C ALA A 98 -7.92 -1.01 21.29
N GLY A 99 -8.62 -0.33 22.19
CA GLY A 99 -8.21 0.96 22.72
C GLY A 99 -9.35 1.97 22.67
N ASP A 100 -9.20 3.09 23.36
CA ASP A 100 -10.12 4.22 23.24
C ASP A 100 -9.72 5.04 22.00
N ASP A 101 -10.34 4.77 20.85
CA ASP A 101 -9.93 5.35 19.57
C ASP A 101 -10.64 6.68 19.27
N THR A 102 -9.95 7.57 18.56
CA THR A 102 -10.53 8.79 18.00
C THR A 102 -10.48 8.74 16.48
N ILE A 103 -11.64 8.63 15.84
CA ILE A 103 -11.78 8.50 14.40
C ILE A 103 -12.49 9.73 13.85
N THR A 104 -11.88 10.44 12.91
CA THR A 104 -12.47 11.63 12.27
C THR A 104 -12.33 11.60 10.76
N ILE A 105 -13.44 11.78 10.05
CA ILE A 105 -13.46 11.94 8.60
C ILE A 105 -13.77 13.40 8.26
N ASN A 106 -12.74 14.17 7.95
CA ASN A 106 -12.82 15.59 7.63
C ASN A 106 -12.71 15.84 6.12
N ILE A 107 -13.79 15.52 5.39
CA ILE A 107 -13.88 15.71 3.93
C ILE A 107 -15.13 16.54 3.60
N PRO A 108 -15.14 17.84 3.95
CA PRO A 108 -16.35 18.66 3.84
C PRO A 108 -16.85 18.75 2.40
N GLY A 109 -18.18 18.70 2.26
CA GLY A 109 -18.90 18.72 0.99
C GLY A 109 -18.85 17.42 0.18
N ASN A 110 -18.19 16.37 0.70
CA ASN A 110 -18.18 15.07 0.02
C ASN A 110 -19.31 14.17 0.54
N THR A 111 -20.42 14.16 -0.19
CA THR A 111 -21.57 13.29 0.07
C THR A 111 -21.53 11.99 -0.75
N ARG A 112 -20.57 11.87 -1.68
CA ARG A 112 -20.47 10.74 -2.63
C ARG A 112 -19.79 9.53 -2.00
N ILE A 113 -18.80 9.76 -1.16
CA ILE A 113 -18.03 8.70 -0.51
C ILE A 113 -18.86 8.16 0.66
N LYS A 114 -19.03 6.85 0.69
CA LYS A 114 -19.61 6.15 1.83
C LYS A 114 -18.53 5.83 2.85
N THR A 115 -18.88 5.73 4.11
CA THR A 115 -17.93 5.32 5.14
C THR A 115 -18.46 4.13 5.92
N GLN A 116 -17.55 3.25 6.32
CA GLN A 116 -17.81 2.11 7.19
C GLN A 116 -16.79 2.18 8.30
N ILE A 117 -17.22 2.55 9.50
CA ILE A 117 -16.34 2.76 10.64
C ILE A 117 -16.65 1.71 11.69
N TYR A 118 -15.61 1.04 12.17
CA TYR A 118 -15.67 0.05 13.24
C TYR A 118 -14.72 0.52 14.34
N GLY A 119 -15.22 0.95 15.50
CA GLY A 119 -14.36 1.28 16.65
C GLY A 119 -13.74 0.01 17.24
N ASN A 120 -14.60 -0.98 17.46
CA ASN A 120 -14.36 -2.24 18.17
C ASN A 120 -14.28 -2.05 19.69
N VAL A 121 -13.20 -2.48 20.35
CA VAL A 121 -13.18 -2.63 21.81
C VAL A 121 -12.54 -1.40 22.44
N GLY A 122 -13.30 -0.69 23.25
CA GLY A 122 -12.84 0.52 23.94
C GLY A 122 -13.92 1.59 23.92
N ASN A 123 -13.68 2.76 24.49
CA ASN A 123 -14.62 3.88 24.47
C ASN A 123 -14.24 4.82 23.32
N ASP A 124 -14.83 4.57 22.16
CA ASP A 124 -14.42 5.24 20.93
C ASP A 124 -15.14 6.59 20.76
N THR A 125 -14.46 7.54 20.12
CA THR A 125 -15.07 8.80 19.65
C THR A 125 -15.02 8.83 18.13
N ILE A 126 -16.18 8.80 17.48
CA ILE A 126 -16.28 8.63 16.04
C ILE A 126 -17.05 9.79 15.40
N HIS A 127 -16.32 10.60 14.64
CA HIS A 127 -16.88 11.65 13.79
C HIS A 127 -16.91 11.20 12.33
N GLY A 128 -18.11 10.85 11.87
CA GLY A 128 -18.42 10.58 10.47
C GLY A 128 -18.20 11.78 9.55
N GLY A 129 -18.24 11.52 8.25
CA GLY A 129 -18.13 12.57 7.23
C GLY A 129 -19.50 13.11 6.81
N ASP A 130 -19.52 13.97 5.79
CA ASP A 130 -20.79 14.45 5.19
C ASP A 130 -21.48 13.39 4.31
N GLY A 131 -20.85 12.21 4.19
CA GLY A 131 -21.29 11.09 3.36
C GLY A 131 -22.33 10.19 4.02
N SER A 132 -22.68 9.10 3.33
CA SER A 132 -23.45 8.03 3.96
C SER A 132 -22.53 7.17 4.81
N ASP A 133 -22.70 7.28 6.12
CA ASP A 133 -21.85 6.61 7.09
C ASP A 133 -22.55 5.40 7.72
N SER A 134 -21.80 4.31 7.89
CA SER A 134 -22.20 3.13 8.64
C SER A 134 -21.20 2.98 9.78
N ILE A 135 -21.59 3.41 10.98
CA ILE A 135 -20.72 3.41 12.16
C ILE A 135 -21.16 2.30 13.11
N ASN A 136 -20.20 1.50 13.54
CA ASN A 136 -20.34 0.51 14.60
C ASN A 136 -19.27 0.82 15.65
N GLY A 137 -19.68 1.39 16.79
CA GLY A 137 -18.79 1.67 17.92
C GLY A 137 -18.15 0.38 18.43
N GLY A 138 -18.97 -0.61 18.76
CA GLY A 138 -18.52 -1.90 19.26
C GLY A 138 -18.76 -2.00 20.76
N PRO A 139 -18.04 -2.88 21.48
CA PRO A 139 -18.14 -2.94 22.93
C PRO A 139 -17.46 -1.74 23.61
N GLY A 140 -18.24 -0.92 24.32
CA GLY A 140 -17.72 0.22 25.09
C GLY A 140 -18.76 1.32 25.30
N ASN A 141 -18.34 2.46 25.85
CA ASN A 141 -19.17 3.66 25.94
C ASN A 141 -18.76 4.66 24.84
N ASP A 142 -19.27 4.44 23.64
CA ASP A 142 -18.86 5.16 22.43
C ASP A 142 -19.65 6.47 22.23
N LYS A 143 -19.07 7.42 21.49
CA LYS A 143 -19.67 8.73 21.19
C LYS A 143 -19.52 9.13 19.73
#